data_AF-A0A840A9G1-F1
#
_entry.id   AF-A0A840A9G1-F1
#
_cell.length_a   1.000
_cell.length_b   1.000
_cell.length_c   1.000
_cell.angle_alpha   90.00
_cell.angle_beta   90.00
_cell.angle_gamma   90.00
#
_symmetry.space_group_name_H-M   'P 1'
#
loop_
_entity.id
_entity.type
_entity.pdbx_description
1 polymer ?
#
loop_
_entity_poly.entity_id
_entity_poly.type
_entity_poly.pdbx_seq_one_letter_code
_entity_poly.pdbx_strand_id
1 'polypeptide(L)'
;MRLVWVISGILVGAVFIGASGTGQAQPQRGRAAEALLPLPPPPTPAAPPMRAAPPPQPAPAAPPPPVATAQRGAQTPVVWATIYAAAPPSRAYGISPATRDRLIAHQRAEAQCRAGPGGNTCRRLVEIQQGCAVLVQGARDDRLLPFTTPDPNQPVMLAVAGAGFTVEDATRDGMDQCQRRQRGAICRVIASICAR
;
A
#
# COMPACT_ATOMS: atom_id res chain seq x y z
N MET A 1 11.97 10.01 48.21
CA MET A 1 12.61 11.29 47.83
C MET A 1 12.14 11.66 46.44
N ARG A 2 11.30 12.70 46.32
CA ARG A 2 10.75 13.19 45.05
C ARG A 2 11.61 14.35 44.57
N LEU A 3 12.28 14.20 43.43
CA LEU A 3 12.90 15.33 42.74
C LEU A 3 11.89 15.90 41.74
N VAL A 4 11.39 17.08 42.08
CA VAL A 4 10.64 17.99 41.22
C VAL A 4 11.69 18.77 40.40
N TRP A 5 11.57 18.77 39.08
CA TRP A 5 12.27 19.72 38.22
C TRP A 5 11.27 20.70 37.62
N VAL A 6 11.44 21.96 38.00
CA VAL A 6 10.85 23.16 37.45
C VAL A 6 11.82 23.71 36.42
N ILE A 7 11.39 23.97 35.18
CA ILE A 7 12.01 25.00 34.34
C ILE A 7 10.90 25.79 33.64
N SER A 8 10.85 27.07 34.01
CA SER A 8 10.09 28.17 33.43
C SER A 8 10.64 28.62 32.07
N GLY A 9 9.77 29.26 31.29
CA GLY A 9 10.10 30.11 30.14
C GLY A 9 8.93 30.09 29.15
N ILE A 10 7.91 30.94 29.21
CA ILE A 10 7.83 32.42 29.10
C ILE A 10 8.33 32.98 27.75
N LEU A 11 7.31 33.32 26.94
CA LEU A 11 7.14 34.48 26.03
C LEU A 11 7.77 34.54 24.63
N VAL A 12 7.00 35.27 23.80
CA VAL A 12 7.27 35.91 22.50
C VAL A 12 7.16 34.94 21.30
N GLY A 13 6.19 35.03 20.40
CA GLY A 13 5.57 36.22 19.82
C GLY A 13 6.14 36.42 18.41
N ALA A 14 5.49 35.88 17.39
CA ALA A 14 5.68 36.30 16.01
C ALA A 14 4.44 35.93 15.19
N VAL A 15 3.51 36.88 15.13
CA VAL A 15 2.45 36.95 14.14
C VAL A 15 3.11 37.23 12.79
N PHE A 16 3.10 36.26 11.89
CA PHE A 16 3.41 36.51 10.47
C PHE A 16 2.10 36.71 9.72
N ILE A 17 1.71 37.99 9.60
CA ILE A 17 0.80 38.49 8.56
C ILE A 17 1.67 38.69 7.32
N GLY A 18 1.41 37.96 6.24
CA GLY A 18 2.29 37.96 5.06
C GLY A 18 1.60 37.57 3.77
N ALA A 19 1.01 38.58 3.12
CA ALA A 19 0.82 38.74 1.67
C ALA A 19 -0.05 37.73 0.90
N SER A 20 -1.29 38.16 0.67
CA SER A 20 -2.16 37.77 -0.44
C SER A 20 -1.47 38.06 -1.79
N GLY A 21 -0.92 37.02 -2.42
CA GLY A 21 -0.47 37.06 -3.81
C GLY A 21 -1.59 36.70 -4.77
N THR A 22 -2.36 37.69 -5.22
CA THR A 22 -3.28 37.54 -6.37
C THR A 22 -2.48 37.48 -7.67
N GLY A 23 -1.97 36.30 -7.99
CA GLY A 23 -1.22 35.99 -9.21
C GLY A 23 -2.12 35.46 -10.32
N GLN A 24 -2.68 36.41 -11.07
CA GLN A 24 -3.05 36.35 -12.49
C GLN A 24 -3.59 35.05 -13.12
N ALA A 25 -4.85 35.18 -13.54
CA ALA A 25 -5.51 34.39 -14.57
C ALA A 25 -4.63 34.21 -15.82
N GLN A 26 -4.40 32.95 -16.20
CA GLN A 26 -3.84 32.61 -17.50
C GLN A 26 -4.99 32.17 -18.42
N PRO A 27 -5.15 32.82 -19.60
CA PRO A 27 -6.25 32.56 -20.51
C PRO A 27 -6.12 31.18 -21.15
N GLN A 28 -7.24 30.46 -21.13
CA GLN A 28 -7.48 29.23 -21.85
C GLN A 28 -7.23 29.45 -23.35
N ARG A 29 -6.10 28.96 -23.87
CA ARG A 29 -5.94 28.74 -25.31
C ARG A 29 -6.28 27.30 -25.62
N GLY A 30 -7.39 27.17 -26.33
CA GLY A 30 -7.97 25.91 -26.76
C GLY A 30 -6.95 24.99 -27.40
N ARG A 31 -6.89 23.77 -26.88
CA ARG A 31 -6.55 22.62 -27.70
C ARG A 31 -7.87 21.97 -28.07
N ALA A 32 -8.12 22.00 -29.37
CA ALA A 32 -9.18 21.27 -30.02
C ALA A 32 -9.28 19.87 -29.42
N ALA A 33 -10.43 19.59 -28.83
CA ALA A 33 -10.89 18.24 -28.60
C ALA A 33 -11.14 17.65 -29.99
N GLU A 34 -10.10 17.06 -30.57
CA GLU A 34 -10.25 16.14 -31.67
C GLU A 34 -11.00 14.94 -31.10
N ALA A 35 -12.32 14.98 -31.31
CA ALA A 35 -13.25 13.94 -30.94
C ALA A 35 -12.88 12.68 -31.73
N LEU A 36 -11.98 11.87 -31.16
CA LEU A 36 -11.78 10.49 -31.54
C LEU A 36 -13.12 9.78 -31.33
N LEU A 37 -13.84 9.63 -32.43
CA LEU A 37 -15.03 8.79 -32.52
C LEU A 37 -14.71 7.41 -31.94
N PRO A 38 -15.55 6.88 -31.02
CA PRO A 38 -15.38 5.53 -30.53
C PRO A 38 -15.50 4.55 -31.71
N LEU A 39 -14.42 3.79 -31.95
CA LEU A 39 -14.45 2.66 -32.88
C LEU A 39 -15.53 1.67 -32.42
N PRO A 40 -16.38 1.16 -33.34
CA PRO A 40 -17.37 0.16 -33.00
C PRO A 40 -16.67 -1.10 -32.45
N PRO A 41 -17.22 -1.73 -31.39
CA PRO A 41 -16.66 -2.97 -30.86
C PRO A 41 -16.70 -4.08 -31.94
N PRO A 42 -15.71 -4.98 -31.96
CA PRO A 42 -15.70 -6.10 -32.89
C PRO A 42 -16.93 -7.01 -32.68
N PRO A 43 -17.44 -7.65 -33.75
CA PRO A 43 -18.56 -8.58 -33.64
C PRO A 43 -18.19 -9.74 -32.71
N THR A 44 -19.06 -10.01 -31.74
CA THR A 44 -18.90 -11.11 -30.80
C THR A 44 -19.06 -12.44 -31.54
N PRO A 45 -18.12 -13.40 -31.42
CA PRO A 45 -18.27 -14.72 -32.03
C PRO A 45 -19.49 -15.43 -31.44
N ALA A 46 -20.31 -16.00 -32.32
CA ALA A 46 -21.53 -16.72 -31.97
C ALA A 46 -21.21 -17.88 -31.02
N ALA A 47 -21.97 -17.96 -29.92
CA ALA A 47 -21.85 -19.05 -28.96
C ALA A 47 -22.19 -20.40 -29.63
N PRO A 48 -21.42 -21.48 -29.37
CA PRO A 48 -21.73 -22.80 -29.90
C PRO A 48 -23.04 -23.33 -29.30
N PRO A 49 -23.81 -24.14 -30.06
CA PRO A 49 -25.06 -24.71 -29.58
C PRO A 49 -24.80 -25.67 -28.41
N MET A 50 -25.37 -25.36 -27.23
CA MET A 50 -25.44 -26.26 -26.08
C MET A 50 -26.27 -27.49 -26.46
N ARG A 51 -25.64 -28.66 -26.56
CA ARG A 51 -26.33 -29.94 -26.56
C ARG A 51 -26.95 -30.17 -25.18
N ALA A 52 -28.26 -30.39 -25.15
CA ALA A 52 -28.98 -30.76 -23.93
C ALA A 52 -28.44 -32.11 -23.40
N ALA A 53 -28.06 -32.13 -22.12
CA ALA A 53 -27.66 -33.33 -21.42
C ALA A 53 -28.89 -34.21 -21.13
N PRO A 54 -28.78 -35.56 -21.23
CA PRO A 54 -29.87 -36.46 -20.86
C PRO A 54 -30.14 -36.43 -19.35
N PRO A 55 -31.38 -36.73 -18.92
CA PRO A 55 -31.75 -36.73 -17.50
C PRO A 55 -30.98 -37.83 -16.73
N PRO A 56 -30.54 -37.55 -15.50
CA PRO A 56 -29.83 -38.51 -14.67
C PRO A 56 -30.76 -39.64 -14.22
N GLN A 57 -30.30 -40.89 -14.37
CA GLN A 57 -30.96 -42.06 -13.81
C GLN A 57 -30.72 -42.12 -12.28
N PRO A 58 -31.73 -42.46 -11.47
CA PRO A 58 -31.56 -42.61 -10.03
C PRO A 58 -30.71 -43.83 -9.70
N ALA A 59 -29.53 -43.60 -9.10
CA ALA A 59 -28.65 -44.65 -8.61
C ALA A 59 -29.21 -45.27 -7.31
N PRO A 60 -29.01 -46.57 -7.06
CA PRO A 60 -29.40 -47.23 -5.82
C PRO A 60 -28.61 -46.65 -4.62
N ALA A 61 -29.31 -46.49 -3.50
CA ALA A 61 -28.77 -45.90 -2.28
C ALA A 61 -27.58 -46.71 -1.74
N ALA A 62 -26.41 -46.09 -1.75
CA ALA A 62 -25.21 -46.63 -1.10
C ALA A 62 -25.34 -46.59 0.43
N PRO A 63 -24.74 -47.55 1.16
CA PRO A 63 -24.71 -47.52 2.62
C PRO A 63 -24.03 -46.23 3.13
N PRO A 64 -24.43 -45.72 4.31
CA PRO A 64 -23.87 -44.49 4.85
C PRO A 64 -22.36 -44.66 5.04
N PRO A 65 -21.53 -43.70 4.57
CA PRO A 65 -20.09 -43.77 4.78
C PRO A 65 -19.79 -43.72 6.28
N PRO A 66 -18.71 -44.40 6.73
CA PRO A 66 -18.25 -44.28 8.11
C PRO A 66 -18.00 -42.80 8.41
N VAL A 67 -18.57 -42.32 9.52
CA VAL A 67 -18.39 -40.96 10.02
C VAL A 67 -16.91 -40.81 10.38
N ALA A 68 -16.11 -40.31 9.44
CA ALA A 68 -14.74 -39.93 9.70
C ALA A 68 -14.78 -38.80 10.74
N THR A 69 -14.40 -39.10 11.98
CA THR A 69 -14.04 -38.08 12.96
C THR A 69 -12.90 -37.29 12.35
N ALA A 70 -13.23 -36.16 11.73
CA ALA A 70 -12.26 -35.21 11.21
C ALA A 70 -11.36 -34.83 12.39
N GLN A 71 -10.14 -35.36 12.37
CA GLN A 71 -9.05 -34.82 13.16
C GLN A 71 -9.03 -33.33 12.80
N ARG A 72 -9.47 -32.49 13.73
CA ARG A 72 -9.28 -31.04 13.66
C ARG A 72 -7.78 -30.84 13.61
N GLY A 73 -7.22 -30.87 12.39
CA GLY A 73 -5.85 -30.49 12.14
C GLY A 73 -5.66 -29.15 12.80
N ALA A 74 -4.64 -29.04 13.65
CA ALA A 74 -4.34 -27.83 14.39
C ALA A 74 -4.25 -26.69 13.37
N GLN A 75 -5.32 -25.88 13.29
CA GLN A 75 -5.36 -24.72 12.44
C GLN A 75 -4.28 -23.79 12.98
N THR A 76 -3.21 -23.60 12.20
CA THR A 76 -2.17 -22.64 12.54
C THR A 76 -2.86 -21.30 12.80
N PRO A 77 -2.59 -20.66 13.95
CA PRO A 77 -3.28 -19.43 14.31
C PRO A 77 -3.04 -18.38 13.23
N VAL A 78 -4.11 -17.91 12.60
CA VAL A 78 -4.03 -16.85 11.58
C VAL A 78 -3.47 -15.59 12.24
N VAL A 79 -2.38 -15.06 11.68
CA VAL A 79 -1.73 -13.84 12.14
C VAL A 79 -1.75 -12.80 11.03
N TRP A 80 -1.98 -11.55 11.40
CA TRP A 80 -2.15 -10.43 10.49
C TRP A 80 -0.99 -9.45 10.65
N ALA A 81 -0.49 -8.95 9.53
CA ALA A 81 0.41 -7.81 9.49
C ALA A 81 -0.04 -6.84 8.40
N THR A 82 0.12 -5.54 8.63
CA THR A 82 -0.29 -4.49 7.70
C THR A 82 0.70 -3.35 7.66
N ILE A 83 0.80 -2.72 6.50
CA ILE A 83 1.66 -1.55 6.24
C ILE A 83 0.77 -0.39 5.80
N TYR A 84 0.95 0.76 6.45
CA TYR A 84 0.37 2.04 6.07
C TYR A 84 1.49 3.00 5.66
N ALA A 85 1.21 3.87 4.70
CA ALA A 85 2.11 4.95 4.32
C ALA A 85 1.31 6.23 4.10
N ALA A 86 1.93 7.37 4.43
CA ALA A 86 1.38 8.67 4.13
C ALA A 86 1.43 8.97 2.62
N ALA A 87 0.64 9.94 2.17
CA ALA A 87 0.74 10.42 0.79
C ALA A 87 2.11 11.10 0.54
N PRO A 88 2.69 10.94 -0.67
CA PRO A 88 3.79 11.79 -1.13
C PRO A 88 3.47 13.28 -0.92
N PRO A 89 4.44 14.13 -0.50
CA PRO A 89 5.87 13.86 -0.39
C PRO A 89 6.33 13.26 0.96
N SER A 90 5.40 12.88 1.84
CA SER A 90 5.74 12.41 3.20
C SER A 90 6.47 11.06 3.18
N ARG A 91 7.36 10.91 4.17
CA ARG A 91 8.09 9.68 4.48
C ARG A 91 7.44 8.85 5.56
N ALA A 92 6.38 9.36 6.20
CA ALA A 92 5.74 8.70 7.32
C ALA A 92 5.12 7.37 6.87
N TYR A 93 5.36 6.35 7.66
CA TYR A 93 4.81 5.02 7.47
C TYR A 93 4.61 4.35 8.82
N GLY A 94 3.82 3.30 8.84
CA GLY A 94 3.66 2.46 10.01
C GLY A 94 3.46 1.02 9.60
N ILE A 95 3.96 0.12 10.45
CA ILE A 95 3.98 -1.31 10.22
C ILE A 95 3.58 -2.00 11.51
N SER A 96 2.61 -2.90 11.42
CA SER A 96 2.23 -3.69 12.58
C SER A 96 3.12 -4.93 12.69
N PRO A 97 3.51 -5.35 13.90
CA PRO A 97 3.98 -6.73 14.09
C PRO A 97 2.84 -7.71 13.74
N ALA A 98 3.19 -8.97 13.48
CA ALA A 98 2.22 -10.04 13.30
C ALA A 98 1.37 -10.20 14.57
N THR A 99 0.05 -10.15 14.43
CA THR A 99 -0.91 -10.23 15.54
C THR A 99 -2.11 -11.08 15.17
N ARG A 100 -2.69 -11.81 16.12
CA ARG A 100 -3.90 -12.62 15.88
C ARG A 100 -5.13 -11.77 15.59
N ASP A 101 -5.15 -10.53 16.07
CA ASP A 101 -6.24 -9.58 15.85
C ASP A 101 -5.91 -8.63 14.69
N ARG A 102 -6.69 -8.78 13.61
CA ARG A 102 -6.61 -7.95 12.40
C ARG A 102 -6.79 -6.47 12.71
N LEU A 103 -7.78 -6.10 13.53
CA LEU A 103 -8.11 -4.70 13.82
C LEU A 103 -6.97 -4.02 14.60
N ILE A 104 -6.38 -4.73 15.56
CA ILE A 104 -5.19 -4.24 16.29
C ILE A 104 -4.00 -4.04 15.34
N ALA A 105 -3.84 -4.89 14.32
CA ALA A 105 -2.81 -4.71 13.29
C ALA A 105 -3.00 -3.36 12.57
N HIS A 106 -4.22 -3.09 12.09
CA HIS A 106 -4.55 -1.83 11.40
C HIS A 106 -4.35 -0.61 12.30
N GLN A 107 -4.91 -0.62 13.51
CA GLN A 107 -4.80 0.50 14.43
C GLN A 107 -3.35 0.84 14.76
N ARG A 108 -2.50 -0.17 15.01
CA ARG A 108 -1.08 0.05 15.30
C ARG A 108 -0.33 0.64 14.12
N ALA A 109 -0.47 0.05 12.93
CA ALA A 109 0.23 0.54 11.73
C ALA A 109 -0.25 1.95 11.35
N GLU A 110 -1.55 2.22 11.42
CA GLU A 110 -2.09 3.53 11.11
C GLU A 110 -1.67 4.59 12.14
N ALA A 111 -1.73 4.28 13.44
CA ALA A 111 -1.28 5.20 14.48
C ALA A 111 0.21 5.54 14.36
N GLN A 112 1.06 4.55 14.08
CA GLN A 112 2.48 4.77 13.84
C GLN A 112 2.71 5.66 12.61
N CYS A 113 1.97 5.44 11.52
CA CYS A 113 2.04 6.30 10.34
C CYS A 113 1.63 7.74 10.66
N ARG A 114 0.53 7.93 11.38
CA ARG A 114 0.02 9.28 11.74
C ARG A 114 0.95 10.04 12.68
N ALA A 115 1.70 9.33 13.53
CA ALA A 115 2.70 9.93 14.41
C ALA A 115 3.95 10.43 13.66
N GLY A 116 4.17 10.00 12.41
CA GLY A 116 5.30 10.42 11.60
C GLY A 116 5.13 11.80 10.96
N PRO A 117 6.23 12.49 10.56
CA PRO A 117 6.16 13.79 9.89
C PRO A 117 5.36 13.76 8.59
N GLY A 118 4.29 14.55 8.51
CA GLY A 118 3.38 14.57 7.36
C GLY A 118 2.40 13.38 7.30
N GLY A 119 2.26 12.63 8.40
CA GLY A 119 1.36 11.47 8.56
C GLY A 119 -0.13 11.77 8.61
N ASN A 120 -0.59 12.98 8.26
CA ASN A 120 -2.00 13.38 8.41
C ASN A 120 -2.96 12.56 7.52
N THR A 121 -2.44 11.97 6.42
CA THR A 121 -3.22 11.16 5.46
C THR A 121 -2.55 9.83 5.19
N CYS A 122 -2.71 8.88 6.12
CA CYS A 122 -2.20 7.52 5.97
C CYS A 122 -3.16 6.64 5.17
N ARG A 123 -2.62 5.88 4.21
CA ARG A 123 -3.36 4.86 3.46
C ARG A 123 -2.74 3.49 3.69
N ARG A 124 -3.59 2.45 3.73
CA ARG A 124 -3.14 1.06 3.73
C ARG A 124 -2.50 0.73 2.38
N LEU A 125 -1.31 0.14 2.40
CA LEU A 125 -0.64 -0.34 1.19
C LEU A 125 -0.81 -1.85 1.01
N VAL A 126 -0.64 -2.62 2.09
CA VAL A 126 -0.76 -4.08 2.06
C VAL A 126 -1.21 -4.61 3.41
N GLU A 127 -1.91 -5.74 3.37
CA GLU A 127 -2.35 -6.53 4.50
C GLU A 127 -2.07 -8.00 4.15
N ILE A 128 -1.38 -8.71 5.04
CA ILE A 128 -1.02 -10.12 4.86
C ILE A 128 -1.50 -10.94 6.05
N GLN A 129 -1.92 -12.18 5.75
CA GLN A 129 -2.27 -13.20 6.75
C GLN A 129 -1.18 -14.28 6.91
N GLN A 130 -0.30 -14.37 5.91
CA GLN A 130 0.79 -15.33 5.81
C GLN A 130 1.86 -14.78 4.88
N GLY A 131 3.10 -15.23 5.05
CA GLY A 131 4.24 -14.82 4.22
C GLY A 131 4.88 -13.53 4.71
N CYS A 132 5.46 -12.76 3.79
CA CYS A 132 6.19 -11.53 4.07
C CYS A 132 5.71 -10.37 3.18
N ALA A 133 5.85 -9.16 3.70
CA ALA A 133 5.57 -7.92 3.02
C ALA A 133 6.71 -6.93 3.22
N VAL A 134 6.92 -6.07 2.24
CA VAL A 134 7.92 -4.99 2.29
C VAL A 134 7.30 -3.66 1.92
N LEU A 135 7.85 -2.58 2.46
CA LEU A 135 7.59 -1.22 2.03
C LEU A 135 8.74 -0.74 1.16
N VAL A 136 8.44 -0.29 -0.05
CA VAL A 136 9.41 0.34 -0.95
C VAL A 136 9.01 1.79 -1.19
N GLN A 137 9.96 2.69 -1.05
CA GLN A 137 9.79 4.11 -1.40
C GLN A 137 10.62 4.43 -2.64
N GLY A 138 10.03 5.17 -3.56
CA GLY A 138 10.71 5.81 -4.68
C GLY A 138 10.98 7.28 -4.34
N ALA A 139 12.26 7.67 -4.37
CA ALA A 139 12.67 9.06 -4.27
C ALA A 139 13.18 9.56 -5.64
N ARG A 140 13.22 10.88 -5.84
CA ARG A 140 13.76 11.47 -7.06
C ARG A 140 15.26 11.19 -7.16
N ASP A 141 15.72 10.73 -8.31
CA ASP A 141 17.15 10.61 -8.57
C ASP A 141 17.75 11.98 -8.91
N ASP A 142 18.21 12.69 -7.89
CA ASP A 142 18.92 13.96 -8.09
C ASP A 142 20.40 13.76 -8.46
N ARG A 143 20.91 12.52 -8.56
CA ARG A 143 22.31 12.28 -8.97
C ARG A 143 22.57 12.62 -10.44
N LEU A 144 21.51 12.68 -11.25
CA LEU A 144 21.58 13.17 -12.62
C LEU A 144 21.77 14.68 -12.72
N LEU A 145 21.61 15.41 -11.61
CA LEU A 145 21.93 16.82 -11.54
C LEU A 145 23.41 16.97 -11.13
N PRO A 146 24.30 17.40 -12.03
CA PRO A 146 25.69 17.65 -11.67
C PRO A 146 25.70 18.66 -10.51
N PHE A 147 26.56 18.42 -9.51
CA PHE A 147 26.74 19.25 -8.30
C PHE A 147 25.75 19.06 -7.14
N THR A 148 24.87 18.05 -7.17
CA THR A 148 23.95 17.79 -6.05
C THR A 148 24.47 16.68 -5.15
N THR A 149 24.79 17.02 -3.90
CA THR A 149 25.08 16.03 -2.85
C THR A 149 23.80 15.21 -2.59
N PRO A 150 23.85 13.86 -2.57
CA PRO A 150 22.66 13.06 -2.31
C PRO A 150 22.10 13.38 -0.92
N ASP A 151 20.93 14.03 -0.88
CA ASP A 151 20.28 14.36 0.38
C ASP A 151 19.52 13.13 0.91
N PRO A 152 19.88 12.58 2.10
CA PRO A 152 19.09 11.52 2.71
C PRO A 152 17.65 11.95 3.02
N ASN A 153 17.32 13.25 2.96
CA ASN A 153 16.01 13.86 3.17
C ASN A 153 15.18 14.15 1.92
N GLN A 154 15.59 13.66 0.74
CA GLN A 154 14.80 13.76 -0.50
C GLN A 154 13.31 13.44 -0.33
N PRO A 155 12.39 14.26 -0.91
CA PRO A 155 10.97 14.00 -0.82
C PRO A 155 10.63 12.64 -1.46
N VAL A 156 9.75 11.88 -0.81
CA VAL A 156 9.27 10.60 -1.36
C VAL A 156 8.30 10.91 -2.48
N MET A 157 8.53 10.37 -3.67
CA MET A 157 7.62 10.53 -4.80
C MET A 157 6.51 9.48 -4.79
N LEU A 158 6.82 8.29 -4.28
CA LEU A 158 5.93 7.14 -4.28
C LEU A 158 6.25 6.21 -3.12
N ALA A 159 5.22 5.59 -2.55
CA ALA A 159 5.33 4.46 -1.64
C ALA A 159 4.47 3.31 -2.18
N VAL A 160 5.08 2.14 -2.34
CA VAL A 160 4.43 0.88 -2.76
C VAL A 160 4.78 -0.22 -1.77
N ALA A 161 3.99 -1.27 -1.76
CA ALA A 161 4.29 -2.46 -0.99
C ALA A 161 4.43 -3.67 -1.90
N GLY A 162 5.36 -4.55 -1.57
CA GLY A 162 5.50 -5.88 -2.18
C GLY A 162 5.11 -6.97 -1.20
N ALA A 163 4.63 -8.10 -1.71
CA ALA A 163 4.28 -9.27 -0.90
C ALA A 163 4.79 -10.57 -1.52
N GLY A 164 5.10 -11.56 -0.69
CA GLY A 164 5.62 -12.85 -1.14
C GLY A 164 5.69 -13.87 -0.01
N PHE A 165 6.05 -15.12 -0.33
CA PHE A 165 6.23 -16.16 0.70
C PHE A 165 7.48 -15.92 1.55
N THR A 166 8.50 -15.30 0.95
CA THR A 166 9.76 -14.92 1.60
C THR A 166 9.97 -13.40 1.55
N VAL A 167 10.95 -12.89 2.30
CA VAL A 167 11.30 -11.47 2.28
C VAL A 167 11.90 -11.10 0.93
N GLU A 168 12.65 -12.01 0.32
CA GLU A 168 13.28 -11.87 -0.98
C GLU A 168 12.24 -11.74 -2.10
N ASP A 169 11.20 -12.58 -2.08
CA ASP A 169 10.10 -12.49 -3.04
C ASP A 169 9.30 -11.20 -2.88
N ALA A 170 8.99 -10.82 -1.64
CA ALA A 170 8.30 -9.56 -1.36
C ALA A 170 9.15 -8.36 -1.80
N THR A 171 10.46 -8.41 -1.59
CA THR A 171 11.41 -7.38 -2.04
C THR A 171 11.44 -7.25 -3.55
N ARG A 172 11.55 -8.38 -4.27
CA ARG A 172 11.50 -8.40 -5.73
C ARG A 172 10.21 -7.78 -6.25
N ASP A 173 9.06 -8.22 -5.74
CA ASP A 173 7.76 -7.68 -6.11
C ASP A 173 7.65 -6.17 -5.84
N GLY A 174 8.04 -5.71 -4.64
CA GLY A 174 7.98 -4.30 -4.26
C GLY A 174 8.89 -3.40 -5.11
N MET A 175 10.11 -3.88 -5.42
CA MET A 175 11.06 -3.16 -6.26
C MET A 175 10.55 -3.06 -7.70
N ASP A 176 10.05 -4.16 -8.26
CA ASP A 176 9.46 -4.18 -9.60
C ASP A 176 8.25 -3.24 -9.70
N GLN A 177 7.38 -3.24 -8.69
CA GLN A 177 6.24 -2.32 -8.63
C GLN A 177 6.67 -0.85 -8.59
N CYS A 178 7.71 -0.54 -7.80
CA CYS A 178 8.23 0.83 -7.71
C CYS A 178 8.79 1.29 -9.06
N GLN A 179 9.64 0.47 -9.70
CA GLN A 179 10.26 0.79 -10.99
C GLN A 179 9.24 0.94 -12.12
N ARG A 180 8.20 0.10 -12.14
CA ARG A 180 7.11 0.19 -13.14
C ARG A 180 6.30 1.48 -13.01
N ARG A 181 6.03 1.93 -11.77
CA ARG A 181 5.18 3.11 -11.52
C ARG A 181 5.93 4.43 -11.68
N GLN A 182 7.21 4.47 -11.32
CA GLN A 182 8.01 5.70 -11.39
C GLN A 182 9.37 5.42 -12.04
N ARG A 183 9.43 5.57 -13.37
CA ARG A 183 10.69 5.45 -14.12
C ARG A 183 11.67 6.53 -13.67
N GLY A 184 12.93 6.16 -13.43
CA GLY A 184 13.98 7.09 -12.99
C GLY A 184 13.93 7.48 -11.51
N ALA A 185 13.06 6.87 -10.70
CA ALA A 185 13.15 7.00 -9.25
C ALA A 185 14.20 6.03 -8.67
N ILE A 186 14.86 6.45 -7.59
CA ILE A 186 15.65 5.54 -6.76
C ILE A 186 14.67 4.81 -5.85
N CYS A 187 14.41 3.55 -6.17
CA CYS A 187 13.60 2.65 -5.35
C CYS A 187 14.46 2.04 -4.24
N ARG A 188 13.96 2.06 -3.00
CA ARG A 188 14.62 1.44 -1.85
C ARG A 188 13.62 0.79 -0.90
N VAL A 189 14.01 -0.35 -0.33
CA VAL A 189 13.26 -0.99 0.76
C VAL A 189 13.45 -0.18 2.04
N ILE A 190 12.35 0.10 2.74
CA ILE A 190 12.33 0.88 3.98
C ILE A 190 12.06 0.00 5.19
N ALA A 191 11.15 -0.96 5.03
CA ALA A 191 10.74 -1.87 6.09
C ALA A 191 10.31 -3.21 5.50
N SER A 192 10.39 -4.26 6.30
CA SER A 192 9.86 -5.58 5.99
C SER A 192 9.19 -6.20 7.23
N ILE A 193 8.21 -7.07 7.01
CA ILE A 193 7.53 -7.83 8.06
C ILE A 193 7.09 -9.18 7.51
N CYS A 194 7.02 -10.20 8.37
CA CYS A 194 6.41 -11.46 8.03
C CYS A 194 5.30 -11.84 9.02
N ALA A 195 4.22 -12.41 8.48
CA ALA A 195 3.15 -13.04 9.22
C ALA A 195 3.41 -14.56 9.17
N ARG A 196 3.86 -15.12 10.29
CA ARG A 196 4.21 -16.54 10.47
C ARG A 196 3.66 -17.05 11.79
#